data_AF-A0A0F9WHP4-F1
#
_entry.id   AF-A0A0F9WHP4-F1
#
_cell.length_a   1.000
_cell.length_b   1.000
_cell.length_c   1.000
_cell.angle_alpha   90.00
_cell.angle_beta   90.00
_cell.angle_gamma   90.00
#
_symmetry.space_group_name_H-M   'P 1'
#
loop_
_entity.id
_entity.type
_entity.pdbx_description
1 polymer ?
#
loop_
_entity_poly.entity_id
_entity_poly.type
_entity_poly.pdbx_seq_one_letter_code
_entity_poly.pdbx_strand_id
1 'polypeptide(L)'
;MENKRYNEKNITKKFLSSKEGVSFLSEHIKINNKDDCMTWENIEKDVDNIIDFYVAWSNKFPLKRVDKCSKYEFIKFIEDWCDKNNMLEVFSYLY
;
A
#
# COMPACT_ATOMS: atom_id res chain seq x y z
N MET A 1 -11.96 18.56 26.52
CA MET A 1 -11.78 17.50 25.50
C MET A 1 -10.62 17.92 24.63
N GLU A 2 -9.45 17.30 24.76
CA GLU A 2 -8.28 17.66 23.95
C GLU A 2 -8.55 17.35 22.48
N ASN A 3 -8.54 18.40 21.66
CA ASN A 3 -8.50 18.26 20.21
C ASN A 3 -7.16 17.61 19.84
N LYS A 4 -7.12 16.27 19.72
CA LYS A 4 -5.98 15.55 19.15
C LYS A 4 -5.76 16.11 17.74
N ARG A 5 -4.76 16.98 17.60
CA ARG A 5 -4.34 17.57 16.34
C ARG A 5 -4.11 16.44 15.34
N TYR A 6 -4.80 16.48 14.21
CA TYR A 6 -4.66 15.48 13.15
C TYR A 6 -3.18 15.38 12.75
N ASN A 7 -2.61 14.18 12.90
CA ASN A 7 -1.19 13.93 12.68
C ASN A 7 -1.05 12.82 11.63
N GLU A 8 -0.97 13.23 10.37
CA GLU A 8 -0.84 12.30 9.22
C GLU A 8 0.31 11.32 9.44
N LYS A 9 1.47 11.81 9.87
CA LYS A 9 2.65 10.96 10.09
C LYS A 9 2.37 9.82 11.08
N ASN A 10 1.70 10.11 12.19
CA ASN A 10 1.41 9.11 13.20
C ASN A 10 0.32 8.13 12.75
N ILE A 11 -0.64 8.60 11.96
CA ILE A 11 -1.71 7.78 11.37
C ILE A 11 -1.12 6.83 10.31
N THR A 12 -0.30 7.36 9.39
CA THR A 12 0.42 6.58 8.36
C THR A 12 1.26 5.48 9.00
N LYS A 13 2.09 5.83 10.00
CA LYS A 13 2.92 4.86 10.71
C LYS A 13 2.09 3.75 11.36
N LYS A 14 1.02 4.12 12.06
CA LYS A 14 0.13 3.15 12.73
C LYS A 14 -0.54 2.21 11.76
N PHE A 15 -1.05 2.72 10.64
CA PHE A 15 -1.70 1.90 9.64
C PHE A 15 -0.70 0.94 8.98
N LEU A 16 0.44 1.44 8.50
CA LEU A 16 1.49 0.62 7.88
C LEU A 16 2.05 -0.47 8.80
N SER A 17 2.06 -0.23 10.12
CA SER A 17 2.52 -1.22 11.11
C SER A 17 1.39 -2.08 11.68
N SER A 18 0.15 -1.85 11.24
CA SER A 18 -1.02 -2.59 11.73
C SER A 18 -1.18 -3.91 10.98
N LYS A 19 -1.84 -4.87 11.62
CA LYS A 19 -2.22 -6.12 10.97
C LYS A 19 -2.97 -5.86 9.66
N GLU A 20 -3.88 -4.89 9.63
CA GLU A 20 -4.67 -4.56 8.44
C GLU A 20 -3.82 -3.99 7.29
N GLY A 21 -2.84 -3.14 7.60
CA GLY A 21 -1.93 -2.58 6.61
C GLY A 21 -0.97 -3.60 6.01
N VAL A 22 -0.54 -4.59 6.80
CA VAL A 22 0.45 -5.62 6.40
C VAL A 22 -0.21 -6.88 5.84
N SER A 23 -1.30 -7.36 6.44
CA SER A 23 -1.93 -8.62 6.06
C SER A 23 -2.45 -8.58 4.63
N PHE A 24 -3.05 -7.46 4.25
CA PHE A 24 -3.55 -7.24 2.89
C PHE A 24 -2.44 -7.39 1.84
N LEU A 25 -1.26 -6.83 2.11
CA LEU A 25 -0.08 -6.95 1.23
C LEU A 25 0.44 -8.39 1.17
N SER A 26 0.49 -9.08 2.31
CA SER A 26 1.01 -10.44 2.41
C SER A 26 0.12 -11.51 1.75
N GLU A 27 -1.20 -11.28 1.68
CA GLU A 27 -2.16 -12.24 1.12
C GLU A 27 -2.04 -12.34 -0.41
N HIS A 28 -1.61 -11.27 -1.08
CA HIS A 28 -1.59 -11.21 -2.55
C HIS A 28 -0.35 -11.84 -3.19
N ILE A 29 0.77 -11.92 -2.45
CA ILE A 29 2.01 -12.58 -2.91
C ILE A 29 1.76 -14.05 -3.29
N LYS A 30 0.68 -14.66 -2.77
CA LYS A 30 0.34 -16.07 -3.02
C LYS A 30 -0.38 -16.33 -4.35
N ILE A 31 -0.79 -15.29 -5.09
CA ILE A 31 -1.73 -15.43 -6.22
C ILE A 31 -1.05 -15.54 -7.59
N ASN A 32 0.21 -15.11 -7.74
CA ASN A 32 0.86 -14.96 -9.06
C ASN A 32 1.66 -16.16 -9.60
N ASN A 33 1.42 -17.39 -9.10
CA ASN A 33 2.05 -18.60 -9.64
C ASN A 33 1.10 -19.38 -10.56
N LYS A 34 0.64 -18.77 -11.65
CA LYS A 34 -0.06 -19.50 -12.72
C LYS A 34 0.72 -19.42 -14.02
N ASP A 35 1.09 -20.60 -14.53
CA ASP A 35 1.73 -20.82 -15.84
C ASP A 35 0.76 -20.48 -16.99
N ASP A 36 0.41 -19.20 -17.16
CA ASP A 36 -0.33 -18.74 -18.33
C ASP A 36 0.65 -18.30 -19.44
N CYS A 37 0.27 -18.55 -20.70
CA CYS A 37 1.09 -18.20 -21.85
C CYS A 37 1.29 -16.67 -21.90
N MET A 38 2.54 -16.24 -22.10
CA MET A 38 2.91 -14.83 -22.07
C MET A 38 2.41 -14.12 -23.34
N THR A 39 1.24 -13.48 -23.25
CA THR A 39 0.67 -12.61 -24.28
C THR A 39 0.63 -11.17 -23.80
N TRP A 40 0.63 -10.19 -24.73
CA TRP A 40 0.52 -8.76 -24.37
C TRP A 40 -0.77 -8.45 -23.60
N GLU A 41 -1.89 -9.08 -23.96
CA GLU A 41 -3.17 -8.92 -23.27
C GLU A 41 -3.12 -9.44 -21.82
N ASN A 42 -2.42 -10.55 -21.57
CA ASN A 42 -2.22 -11.06 -20.22
C ASN A 42 -1.33 -10.12 -19.39
N ILE A 43 -0.30 -9.53 -20.00
CA ILE A 43 0.58 -8.56 -19.34
C ILE A 43 -0.18 -7.29 -18.95
N GLU A 44 -0.98 -6.71 -19.86
CA GLU A 44 -1.79 -5.52 -19.55
C GLU A 44 -2.75 -5.78 -18.40
N LYS A 45 -3.43 -6.94 -18.43
CA LYS A 45 -4.34 -7.37 -17.38
C LYS A 45 -3.61 -7.57 -16.05
N ASP A 46 -2.42 -8.14 -16.05
CA ASP A 46 -1.61 -8.32 -14.84
C ASP A 46 -1.18 -6.97 -14.25
N VAL A 47 -0.80 -6.00 -15.10
CA VAL A 47 -0.50 -4.64 -14.66
C VAL A 47 -1.73 -3.98 -14.04
N ASP A 48 -2.90 -4.08 -14.67
CA ASP A 48 -4.14 -3.54 -14.14
C ASP A 48 -4.52 -4.18 -12.80
N ASN A 49 -4.39 -5.50 -12.68
CA ASN A 49 -4.64 -6.22 -11.43
C ASN A 49 -3.72 -5.75 -10.31
N ILE A 50 -2.43 -5.54 -10.60
CA ILE A 50 -1.45 -5.03 -9.63
C ILE A 50 -1.84 -3.60 -9.20
N ILE A 51 -2.20 -2.74 -10.15
CA ILE A 51 -2.63 -1.37 -9.84
C ILE A 51 -3.88 -1.39 -8.95
N ASP A 52 -4.90 -2.16 -9.32
CA ASP A 52 -6.16 -2.26 -8.58
C ASP A 52 -5.94 -2.82 -7.17
N PHE A 53 -5.03 -3.78 -7.02
CA PHE A 53 -4.62 -4.30 -5.73
C PHE A 53 -4.06 -3.20 -4.82
N TYR A 54 -3.08 -2.42 -5.30
CA TYR A 54 -2.50 -1.33 -4.52
C TYR A 54 -3.48 -0.19 -4.26
N VAL A 55 -4.39 0.09 -5.20
CA VAL A 55 -5.47 1.06 -5.00
C VAL A 55 -6.41 0.60 -3.90
N ALA A 56 -6.89 -0.64 -3.96
CA ALA A 56 -7.79 -1.22 -2.96
C ALA A 56 -7.15 -1.24 -1.58
N TRP A 57 -5.85 -1.55 -1.49
CA TRP A 57 -5.07 -1.43 -0.26
C TRP A 57 -5.05 0.02 0.24
N SER A 58 -4.74 0.96 -0.65
CA SER A 58 -4.56 2.36 -0.31
C SER A 58 -5.84 3.04 0.18
N ASN A 59 -7.01 2.63 -0.34
CA ASN A 59 -8.32 3.12 0.09
C ASN A 59 -8.67 2.76 1.54
N LYS A 60 -7.94 1.82 2.17
CA LYS A 60 -8.10 1.49 3.59
C LYS A 60 -7.35 2.44 4.51
N PHE A 61 -6.50 3.32 3.98
CA PHE A 61 -5.79 4.29 4.81
C PHE A 61 -6.78 5.28 5.44
N PRO A 62 -6.72 5.48 6.77
CA PRO A 62 -7.54 6.49 7.45
C PRO A 62 -6.94 7.90 7.28
N LEU A 63 -6.59 8.28 6.05
CA LEU A 63 -6.01 9.57 5.69
C LEU A 63 -6.98 10.35 4.80
N LYS A 64 -7.24 11.61 5.17
CA LYS A 64 -8.05 12.54 4.35
C LYS A 64 -7.42 12.89 3.00
N ARG A 65 -6.14 12.55 2.82
CA ARG A 65 -5.38 12.78 1.59
C ARG A 65 -5.79 11.80 0.49
N VAL A 66 -6.25 10.60 0.84
CA VAL A 66 -6.71 9.57 -0.13
C VAL A 66 -7.75 10.17 -1.09
N ASP A 67 -8.68 10.97 -0.57
CA ASP A 67 -9.73 11.62 -1.37
C ASP A 67 -9.28 12.85 -2.16
N LYS A 68 -8.06 13.34 -1.93
CA LYS A 68 -7.55 14.63 -2.44
C LYS A 68 -6.45 14.52 -3.48
N CYS A 69 -5.91 13.33 -3.70
CA CYS A 69 -4.89 13.08 -4.71
C CYS A 69 -5.26 11.82 -5.52
N SER A 70 -4.69 11.71 -6.71
CA SER A 70 -4.84 10.52 -7.53
C SER A 70 -4.23 9.28 -6.86
N LYS A 71 -4.67 8.10 -7.30
CA LYS A 71 -4.11 6.81 -6.82
C LYS A 71 -2.59 6.75 -6.93
N TYR A 72 -2.03 7.24 -8.03
CA TYR A 72 -0.59 7.22 -8.28
C TYR A 72 0.16 8.17 -7.36
N GLU A 73 -0.37 9.39 -7.15
CA GLU A 73 0.21 10.35 -6.20
C GLU A 73 0.17 9.84 -4.77
N PHE A 74 -0.91 9.14 -4.39
CA PHE A 74 -1.03 8.60 -3.05
C PHE A 74 -0.06 7.43 -2.82
N ILE A 75 0.07 6.52 -3.79
CA ILE A 75 1.07 5.45 -3.74
C ILE A 75 2.49 6.05 -3.67
N LYS A 76 2.78 7.05 -4.50
CA LYS A 76 4.09 7.74 -4.47
C LYS A 76 4.38 8.40 -3.13
N PHE A 77 3.37 9.01 -2.52
CA PHE A 77 3.47 9.56 -1.17
C PHE A 77 3.81 8.48 -0.14
N ILE A 78 3.21 7.29 -0.22
CA ILE A 78 3.51 6.19 0.70
C ILE A 78 4.95 5.70 0.50
N GLU A 79 5.39 5.51 -0.76
CA GLU A 79 6.76 5.14 -1.11
C GLU A 79 7.77 6.12 -0.49
N ASP A 80 7.62 7.41 -0.79
CA ASP A 80 8.47 8.47 -0.24
C ASP A 80 8.44 8.50 1.29
N TRP A 81 7.29 8.22 1.91
CA TRP A 81 7.16 8.19 3.36
C TRP A 81 7.89 6.99 3.97
N CYS A 82 7.78 5.81 3.36
CA CYS A 82 8.48 4.61 3.80
C CYS A 82 10.00 4.79 3.74
N ASP A 83 10.51 5.35 2.65
CA ASP A 83 11.94 5.65 2.47
C ASP A 83 12.43 6.65 3.52
N LYS A 84 11.72 7.76 3.71
CA LYS A 84 12.10 8.80 4.69
C LYS A 84 12.05 8.34 6.14
N ASN A 85 11.33 7.27 6.46
CA ASN A 85 11.14 6.79 7.84
C ASN A 85 11.79 5.42 8.07
N ASN A 86 12.67 4.94 7.18
CA ASN A 86 13.35 3.64 7.27
C ASN A 86 12.40 2.48 7.60
N MET A 87 11.22 2.46 6.97
CA MET A 87 10.21 1.44 7.26
C MET A 87 10.69 0.02 6.95
N LEU A 88 11.68 -0.15 6.08
CA LEU A 88 12.34 -1.43 5.83
C LEU A 88 12.86 -2.09 7.13
N GLU A 89 13.42 -1.31 8.06
CA GLU A 89 13.88 -1.84 9.35
C GLU A 89 12.73 -2.38 10.19
N VAL A 90 11.55 -1.76 10.09
CA VAL A 90 10.33 -2.21 10.79
C VAL A 90 9.88 -3.56 10.26
N PHE A 91 10.09 -3.84 8.98
CA PHE A 91 9.73 -5.10 8.32
C PHE A 91 10.86 -6.13 8.29
N SER A 92 11.99 -5.86 8.94
CA SER A 92 13.13 -6.80 8.98
C SER A 92 12.76 -8.18 9.52
N TYR A 93 11.73 -8.30 10.35
CA TYR A 93 11.24 -9.60 10.86
C TYR A 93 10.59 -10.50 9.79
N LEU A 94 10.36 -9.99 8.57
CA LEU A 94 9.81 -10.75 7.45
C LEU A 94 10.90 -11.45 6.61
N TYR A 95 12.19 -11.17 6.85
CA TYR A 95 13.34 -11.71 6.12
C TYR A 95 14.42 -12.23 7.09
#